data_AF-A0A418VQE7-F1
#
_entry.id   AF-A0A418VQE7-F1
#
_cell.length_a   1.000
_cell.length_b   1.000
_cell.length_c   1.000
_cell.angle_alpha   90.00
_cell.angle_beta   90.00
_cell.angle_gamma   90.00
#
_symmetry.space_group_name_H-M   'P 1'
#
loop_
_entity.id
_entity.type
_entity.pdbx_description
1 polymer ?
#
loop_
_entity_poly.entity_id
_entity_poly.type
_entity_poly.pdbx_seq_one_letter_code
_entity_poly.pdbx_strand_id
1 'polypeptide(L)'
;MSATHLSDETVLALRVALRLLHFIGLVLGLGAATLLDLMLFKRRKEPLTDDMVATVEMFSKVVFFGLALLWISGVGFLLHYAQFDPQKLANPKVLAKIVIVFILSINGFFIHSLVLPHIRANVGWPCLAQLNRGRRWLFCSIGAVSAVSWYAPLLLGAVPQFNFVVPTLTILTGYAIILSLAMLAAIVSLLPQHAPQNRLDMIGAR
;
A
#
# COMPACT_ATOMS: atom_id res chain seq x y z
N MET A 1 3.37 22.36 -37.85
CA MET A 1 3.99 21.91 -36.60
C MET A 1 4.63 20.55 -36.86
N SER A 2 5.96 20.51 -36.91
CA SER A 2 6.74 19.31 -37.20
C SER A 2 6.52 18.30 -36.07
N ALA A 3 5.83 17.20 -36.39
CA ALA A 3 5.84 16.01 -35.55
C ALA A 3 7.27 15.46 -35.60
N THR A 4 7.98 15.53 -34.47
CA THR A 4 9.27 14.88 -34.28
C THR A 4 9.09 13.38 -34.51
N HIS A 5 9.51 12.89 -35.68
CA HIS A 5 9.65 11.46 -35.96
C HIS A 5 10.77 10.93 -35.06
N LEU A 6 10.40 10.47 -33.86
CA LEU A 6 11.30 9.68 -33.02
C LEU A 6 11.54 8.34 -33.73
N SER A 7 12.78 7.87 -33.75
CA SER A 7 13.09 6.55 -34.29
C SER A 7 12.45 5.45 -33.44
N ASP A 8 12.11 4.30 -34.05
CA ASP A 8 11.53 3.16 -33.34
C ASP A 8 12.41 2.69 -32.17
N GLU A 9 13.73 2.78 -32.32
CA GLU A 9 14.70 2.50 -31.26
C GLU A 9 14.53 3.43 -30.06
N THR A 10 14.29 4.73 -30.30
CA THR A 10 14.10 5.72 -29.25
C THR A 10 12.79 5.48 -28.49
N VAL A 11 11.73 5.13 -29.22
CA VAL A 11 10.41 4.80 -28.63
C VAL A 11 10.51 3.55 -27.75
N LEU A 12 11.23 2.53 -28.22
CA LEU A 12 11.50 1.31 -27.45
C LEU A 12 12.34 1.61 -26.19
N ALA A 13 13.44 2.36 -26.34
CA ALA A 13 14.32 2.73 -25.23
C ALA A 13 13.55 3.49 -24.14
N LEU A 14 12.70 4.44 -24.53
CA LEU A 14 11.83 5.17 -23.60
C LEU A 14 10.90 4.22 -22.83
N ARG A 15 10.25 3.28 -23.52
CA ARG A 15 9.36 2.29 -22.89
C ARG A 15 10.09 1.41 -21.88
N VAL A 16 11.32 1.01 -22.20
CA VAL A 16 12.18 0.21 -21.29
C VAL A 16 12.57 1.04 -20.07
N ALA A 17 13.03 2.28 -20.27
CA ALA A 17 13.38 3.19 -19.18
C ALA A 17 12.20 3.44 -18.22
N LEU A 18 11.00 3.69 -18.77
CA LEU A 18 9.78 3.84 -17.97
C LEU A 18 9.47 2.59 -17.16
N ARG A 19 9.64 1.39 -17.74
CA ARG A 19 9.42 0.12 -17.04
C ARG A 19 10.40 -0.08 -15.90
N LEU A 20 11.68 0.22 -16.11
CA LEU A 20 12.70 0.12 -15.08
C LEU A 20 12.42 1.10 -13.94
N LEU A 21 12.13 2.36 -14.26
CA LEU A 21 11.79 3.38 -13.27
C LEU A 21 10.55 2.99 -12.45
N HIS A 22 9.51 2.49 -13.12
CA HIS A 22 8.30 2.01 -12.47
C HIS A 22 8.56 0.82 -11.55
N PHE A 23 9.41 -0.12 -11.99
CA PHE A 23 9.76 -1.29 -11.19
C PHE A 23 10.59 -0.91 -9.96
N ILE A 24 11.55 0.02 -10.09
CA ILE A 24 12.30 0.58 -8.96
C ILE A 24 11.35 1.25 -7.96
N GLY A 25 10.43 2.09 -8.44
CA GLY A 25 9.41 2.71 -7.60
C GLY A 25 8.54 1.69 -6.86
N LEU A 26 8.15 0.61 -7.56
CA LEU A 26 7.39 -0.48 -6.98
C LEU A 26 8.16 -1.20 -5.88
N VAL A 27 9.41 -1.63 -6.14
CA VAL A 27 10.23 -2.38 -5.17
C VAL A 27 10.52 -1.54 -3.93
N LEU A 28 10.89 -0.26 -4.11
CA LEU A 28 11.14 0.65 -2.99
C LEU A 28 9.86 0.91 -2.19
N GLY A 29 8.77 1.26 -2.88
CA GLY A 29 7.50 1.62 -2.25
C GLY A 29 6.85 0.44 -1.52
N LEU A 30 6.59 -0.65 -2.24
CA LEU A 30 5.99 -1.86 -1.68
C LEU A 30 6.89 -2.48 -0.61
N GLY A 31 8.19 -2.60 -0.87
CA GLY A 31 9.12 -3.22 0.08
C GLY A 31 9.19 -2.48 1.41
N ALA A 32 9.32 -1.15 1.36
CA ALA A 32 9.33 -0.32 2.56
C ALA A 32 7.97 -0.34 3.28
N ALA A 33 6.86 -0.27 2.54
CA ALA A 33 5.52 -0.33 3.13
C ALA A 33 5.26 -1.66 3.84
N THR A 34 5.59 -2.79 3.19
CA THR A 34 5.47 -4.11 3.80
C THR A 34 6.32 -4.24 5.06
N LEU A 35 7.55 -3.73 5.06
CA LEU A 35 8.40 -3.78 6.25
C LEU A 35 7.80 -2.97 7.41
N LEU A 36 7.29 -1.76 7.14
CA LEU A 36 6.60 -0.94 8.12
C LEU A 36 5.37 -1.65 8.70
N ASP A 37 4.51 -2.16 7.82
CA ASP A 37 3.27 -2.84 8.21
C ASP A 37 3.56 -4.06 9.09
N LEU A 38 4.55 -4.89 8.71
CA LEU A 38 4.97 -6.05 9.50
C LEU A 38 5.61 -5.66 10.83
N MET A 39 6.47 -4.65 10.85
CA MET A 39 7.12 -4.19 12.07
C MET A 39 6.11 -3.65 13.08
N LEU A 40 5.21 -2.77 12.64
CA LEU A 40 4.15 -2.20 13.47
C LEU A 40 3.18 -3.28 13.95
N PHE A 41 2.82 -4.23 13.09
CA PHE A 41 1.93 -5.32 13.48
C PHE A 41 2.57 -6.28 14.49
N LYS A 42 3.82 -6.70 14.26
CA LYS A 42 4.54 -7.63 15.15
C LYS A 42 4.73 -7.03 16.53
N ARG A 43 5.13 -5.75 16.59
CA ARG A 43 5.44 -5.03 17.83
C ARG A 43 4.26 -4.22 18.37
N ARG A 44 3.02 -4.44 17.89
CA ARG A 44 1.85 -3.62 18.23
C ARG A 44 1.51 -3.55 19.73
N LYS A 45 1.92 -4.56 20.50
CA LYS A 45 1.71 -4.65 21.96
C LYS A 45 2.90 -4.12 22.77
N GLU A 46 4.03 -3.88 22.12
CA GLU A 46 5.24 -3.36 22.75
C GLU A 46 5.21 -1.83 22.75
N PRO A 47 5.80 -1.18 23.77
CA PRO A 47 6.03 0.27 23.76
C PRO A 47 6.81 0.72 22.52
N LEU A 48 6.38 1.82 21.92
CA LEU A 48 7.14 2.50 20.88
C LEU A 48 8.45 3.05 21.47
N THR A 49 9.58 2.80 20.81
CA THR A 49 10.89 3.37 21.16
C THR A 49 11.29 4.44 20.14
N ASP A 50 12.19 5.36 20.52
CA ASP A 50 12.69 6.39 19.59
C ASP A 50 13.32 5.78 18.33
N ASP A 51 14.07 4.69 18.47
CA ASP A 51 14.63 3.95 17.34
C ASP A 51 13.55 3.40 16.38
N MET A 52 12.44 2.91 16.93
CA MET A 52 11.31 2.46 16.11
C MET A 52 10.70 3.64 15.36
N VAL A 53 10.49 4.77 16.03
CA VAL A 53 9.91 5.96 15.39
C VAL A 53 10.83 6.46 14.27
N ALA A 54 12.13 6.57 14.52
CA ALA A 54 13.12 6.95 13.51
C ALA A 54 13.11 5.99 12.32
N THR A 55 13.04 4.69 12.58
CA THR A 55 12.90 3.65 11.53
C THR A 55 11.62 3.85 10.73
N VAL A 56 10.48 4.04 11.42
CA VAL A 56 9.18 4.26 10.77
C VAL A 56 9.22 5.47 9.83
N GLU A 57 9.81 6.58 10.30
CA GLU A 57 9.93 7.80 9.51
C GLU A 57 10.85 7.64 8.30
N MET A 58 12.00 6.99 8.48
CA MET A 58 12.94 6.73 7.39
C MET A 58 12.26 5.90 6.30
N PHE A 59 11.65 4.78 6.65
CA PHE A 59 10.97 3.93 5.65
C PHE A 59 9.73 4.63 5.08
N SER A 60 9.03 5.48 5.83
CA SER A 60 7.91 6.27 5.28
C SER A 60 8.38 7.23 4.18
N LYS A 61 9.57 7.83 4.32
CA LYS A 61 10.19 8.62 3.24
C LYS A 61 10.51 7.75 2.03
N VAL A 62 11.03 6.54 2.23
CA VAL A 62 11.28 5.58 1.13
C VAL A 62 9.97 5.21 0.41
N VAL A 63 8.89 4.96 1.14
CA VAL A 63 7.55 4.72 0.58
C VAL A 63 7.10 5.91 -0.27
N PHE A 64 7.26 7.14 0.25
CA PHE A 64 6.92 8.35 -0.48
C PHE A 64 7.71 8.47 -1.79
N PHE A 65 9.04 8.27 -1.76
CA PHE A 65 9.86 8.30 -2.97
C PHE A 65 9.45 7.20 -3.96
N GLY A 66 9.17 5.98 -3.49
CA GLY A 66 8.68 4.89 -4.33
C GLY A 66 7.36 5.25 -5.02
N LEU A 67 6.41 5.82 -4.28
CA LEU A 67 5.12 6.27 -4.82
C LEU A 67 5.29 7.42 -5.82
N ALA A 68 6.20 8.36 -5.57
CA ALA A 68 6.52 9.43 -6.51
C ALA A 68 7.08 8.87 -7.83
N LEU A 69 8.00 7.90 -7.77
CA LEU A 69 8.51 7.22 -8.96
C LEU A 69 7.41 6.47 -9.72
N LEU A 70 6.47 5.84 -9.01
CA LEU A 70 5.31 5.19 -9.65
C LEU A 70 4.43 6.20 -10.38
N TRP A 71 4.18 7.37 -9.80
CA TRP A 71 3.41 8.44 -10.46
C TRP A 71 4.13 8.99 -11.68
N ILE A 72 5.41 9.34 -11.56
CA ILE A 72 6.21 9.88 -12.66
C ILE A 72 6.25 8.89 -13.83
N SER A 73 6.60 7.63 -13.56
CA SER A 73 6.66 6.59 -14.59
C SER A 73 5.28 6.21 -15.11
N GLY A 74 4.25 6.20 -14.27
CA GLY A 74 2.86 5.89 -14.64
C GLY A 74 2.28 6.93 -15.59
N VAL A 75 2.44 8.22 -15.28
CA VAL A 75 2.08 9.32 -16.19
C VAL A 75 2.90 9.23 -17.47
N GLY A 76 4.21 8.93 -17.37
CA GLY A 76 5.05 8.67 -18.53
C GLY A 76 4.51 7.56 -19.44
N PHE A 77 4.00 6.46 -18.88
CA PHE A 77 3.33 5.41 -19.65
C PHE A 77 2.04 5.89 -20.32
N LEU A 78 1.22 6.70 -19.64
CA LEU A 78 0.00 7.25 -20.23
C LEU A 78 0.31 8.18 -21.41
N LEU A 79 1.32 9.04 -21.27
CA LEU A 79 1.78 9.91 -22.36
C LEU A 79 2.35 9.08 -23.53
N HIS A 80 3.13 8.05 -23.24
CA HIS A 80 3.65 7.12 -24.24
C HIS A 80 2.50 6.40 -24.98
N TYR A 81 1.48 5.92 -24.26
CA TYR A 81 0.30 5.31 -24.89
C TYR A 81 -0.48 6.31 -25.73
N ALA A 82 -0.67 7.55 -25.27
CA ALA A 82 -1.37 8.57 -26.03
C ALA A 82 -0.74 8.86 -27.40
N GLN A 83 0.59 8.74 -27.51
CA GLN A 83 1.32 9.03 -28.75
C GLN A 83 1.52 7.79 -29.63
N PHE A 84 1.85 6.64 -29.05
CA PHE A 84 2.33 5.48 -29.80
C PHE A 84 1.38 4.26 -29.76
N ASP A 85 0.48 4.18 -28.78
CA ASP A 85 -0.48 3.07 -28.68
C ASP A 85 -1.77 3.50 -27.94
N PRO A 86 -2.61 4.33 -28.58
CA PRO A 86 -3.76 4.95 -27.90
C PRO A 86 -4.79 3.93 -27.40
N GLN A 87 -4.87 2.76 -28.05
CA GLN A 87 -5.77 1.69 -27.65
C GLN A 87 -5.50 1.22 -26.20
N LYS A 88 -4.24 1.28 -25.73
CA LYS A 88 -3.89 0.93 -24.35
C LYS A 88 -4.46 1.87 -23.29
N LEU A 89 -4.81 3.10 -23.64
CA LEU A 89 -5.48 4.02 -22.71
C LEU A 89 -6.89 3.54 -22.35
N ALA A 90 -7.56 2.87 -23.28
CA ALA A 90 -8.88 2.28 -23.06
C ALA A 90 -8.82 0.92 -22.35
N ASN A 91 -7.63 0.41 -21.99
CA ASN A 91 -7.49 -0.88 -21.33
C ASN A 91 -8.12 -0.82 -19.92
N PRO A 92 -9.18 -1.59 -19.64
CA PRO A 92 -9.87 -1.57 -18.35
C PRO A 92 -8.93 -1.86 -17.16
N LYS A 93 -7.91 -2.70 -17.39
CA LYS A 93 -6.90 -3.03 -16.38
C LYS A 93 -6.02 -1.82 -16.02
N VAL A 94 -5.69 -0.98 -16.99
CA VAL A 94 -4.88 0.23 -16.76
C VAL A 94 -5.69 1.23 -15.94
N LEU A 95 -6.97 1.43 -16.27
CA LEU A 95 -7.88 2.27 -15.50
C LEU A 95 -8.03 1.81 -14.05
N ALA A 96 -8.21 0.51 -13.82
CA ALA A 96 -8.31 -0.05 -12.48
C ALA A 96 -7.03 0.21 -11.65
N LYS A 97 -5.83 0.05 -12.25
CA LYS A 97 -4.56 0.36 -11.59
C LYS A 97 -4.45 1.82 -11.18
N ILE A 98 -4.84 2.75 -12.06
CA ILE A 98 -4.81 4.19 -11.76
C ILE A 98 -5.69 4.48 -10.54
N VAL A 99 -6.93 3.96 -10.52
CA VAL A 99 -7.85 4.14 -9.38
C VAL A 99 -7.24 3.60 -8.09
N ILE A 100 -6.65 2.40 -8.11
CA ILE A 100 -6.03 1.81 -6.91
C ILE A 100 -4.81 2.63 -6.45
N VAL A 101 -3.98 3.13 -7.37
CA VAL A 101 -2.82 3.99 -7.02
C VAL A 101 -3.29 5.35 -6.47
N PHE A 102 -4.42 5.88 -6.93
CA PHE A 102 -5.04 7.06 -6.32
C PHE A 102 -5.50 6.78 -4.88
N ILE A 103 -6.19 5.66 -4.64
CA ILE A 103 -6.59 5.25 -3.28
C ILE A 103 -5.36 5.10 -2.38
N LEU A 104 -4.31 4.46 -2.88
CA LEU A 104 -3.03 4.32 -2.18
C LEU A 104 -2.41 5.68 -1.84
N SER A 105 -2.49 6.65 -2.74
CA SER A 105 -1.94 8.01 -2.54
C SER A 105 -2.70 8.77 -1.46
N ILE A 106 -4.04 8.69 -1.48
CA ILE A 106 -4.90 9.25 -0.43
C ILE A 106 -4.58 8.58 0.92
N ASN A 107 -4.39 7.26 0.93
CA ASN A 107 -4.00 6.55 2.15
C ASN A 107 -2.62 7.00 2.67
N GLY A 108 -1.65 7.20 1.78
CA GLY A 108 -0.35 7.76 2.12
C GLY A 108 -0.46 9.12 2.80
N PHE A 109 -1.36 9.99 2.31
CA PHE A 109 -1.66 11.26 2.98
C PHE A 109 -2.16 11.06 4.42
N PHE A 110 -3.08 10.12 4.66
CA PHE A 110 -3.54 9.79 6.02
C PHE A 110 -2.43 9.21 6.91
N ILE A 111 -1.53 8.40 6.35
CA ILE A 111 -0.35 7.91 7.09
C ILE A 111 0.50 9.09 7.59
N HIS A 112 0.85 10.02 6.70
CA HIS A 112 1.70 11.15 7.04
C HIS A 112 1.04 12.18 7.95
N SER A 113 -0.28 12.40 7.82
CA SER A 113 -1.01 13.43 8.57
C SER A 113 -1.61 12.94 9.89
N LEU A 114 -1.92 11.64 10.02
CA LEU A 114 -2.56 11.08 11.20
C LEU A 114 -1.70 10.03 11.91
N VAL A 115 -1.18 9.05 11.17
CA VAL A 115 -0.51 7.89 11.77
C VAL A 115 0.88 8.24 12.31
N LEU A 116 1.72 8.88 11.49
CA LEU A 116 3.07 9.25 11.89
C LEU A 116 3.12 10.24 13.05
N PRO A 117 2.31 11.33 13.07
CA PRO A 117 2.28 12.25 14.22
C PRO A 117 1.84 11.54 15.51
N HIS A 118 0.89 10.59 15.42
CA HIS A 118 0.47 9.79 16.57
C HIS A 118 1.59 8.88 17.08
N ILE A 119 2.29 8.18 16.19
CA ILE A 119 3.43 7.33 16.57
C ILE A 119 4.52 8.15 17.28
N ARG A 120 4.85 9.34 16.76
CA ARG A 120 5.82 10.26 17.38
C ARG A 120 5.39 10.73 18.77
N ALA A 121 4.12 11.09 18.93
CA ALA A 121 3.61 11.64 20.18
C ALA A 121 3.43 10.60 21.30
N ASN A 122 3.49 9.30 20.99
CA ASN A 122 3.17 8.21 21.91
C ASN A 122 4.35 7.26 22.17
N VAL A 123 5.59 7.74 22.06
CA VAL A 123 6.78 7.01 22.53
C VAL A 123 6.57 6.59 24.00
N GLY A 124 6.98 5.37 24.32
CA GLY A 124 6.77 4.74 25.64
C GLY A 124 5.43 4.02 25.80
N TRP A 125 4.50 4.14 24.85
CA TRP A 125 3.22 3.44 24.87
C TRP A 125 3.10 2.48 23.67
N PRO A 126 2.33 1.37 23.81
CA PRO A 126 1.98 0.57 22.65
C PRO A 126 1.23 1.41 21.61
N CYS A 127 1.51 1.16 20.32
CA CYS A 127 1.04 1.97 19.19
C CYS A 127 -0.47 2.31 19.25
N LEU A 128 -1.30 1.38 19.71
CA LEU A 128 -2.76 1.53 19.77
C LEU A 128 -3.32 1.84 21.17
N ALA A 129 -2.47 1.92 22.21
CA ALA A 129 -2.92 2.00 23.61
C ALA A 129 -3.76 3.25 23.88
N GLN A 130 -3.28 4.43 23.44
CA GLN A 130 -3.92 5.73 23.69
C GLN A 130 -5.07 6.07 22.73
N LEU A 131 -5.46 5.14 21.85
CA LEU A 131 -6.53 5.35 20.90
C LEU A 131 -7.86 4.84 21.44
N ASN A 132 -8.93 5.63 21.28
CA ASN A 132 -10.29 5.15 21.46
C ASN A 132 -10.64 4.09 20.38
N ARG A 133 -11.73 3.35 20.58
CA ARG A 133 -12.12 2.26 19.68
C ARG A 133 -12.21 2.71 18.21
N GLY A 134 -12.87 3.84 17.93
CA GLY A 134 -13.01 4.36 16.56
C GLY A 134 -11.67 4.68 15.90
N ARG A 135 -10.74 5.32 16.62
CA ARG A 135 -9.40 5.61 16.10
C ARG A 135 -8.57 4.35 15.90
N ARG A 136 -8.66 3.34 16.78
CA ARG A 136 -7.99 2.05 16.55
C ARG A 136 -8.44 1.41 15.24
N TRP A 137 -9.74 1.45 14.96
CA TRP A 137 -10.30 0.95 13.71
C TRP A 137 -9.75 1.73 12.52
N LEU A 138 -9.76 3.06 12.58
CA LEU A 138 -9.20 3.91 11.53
C LEU A 138 -7.72 3.58 11.23
N PHE A 139 -6.88 3.44 12.26
CA PHE A 139 -5.47 3.08 12.07
C PHE A 139 -5.29 1.70 11.42
N CYS A 140 -6.07 0.71 11.85
CA CYS A 140 -6.07 -0.62 11.24
C CYS A 140 -6.58 -0.59 9.79
N SER A 141 -7.59 0.22 9.49
CA SER A 141 -8.08 0.43 8.13
C SER A 141 -7.03 1.07 7.23
N ILE A 142 -6.30 2.09 7.72
CA ILE A 142 -5.20 2.73 6.99
C ILE A 142 -4.09 1.70 6.66
N GLY A 143 -3.74 0.84 7.63
CA GLY A 143 -2.79 -0.26 7.40
C GLY A 143 -3.30 -1.29 6.39
N ALA A 144 -4.58 -1.70 6.49
CA ALA A 144 -5.17 -2.64 5.54
C ALA A 144 -5.23 -2.08 4.11
N VAL A 145 -5.60 -0.81 3.95
CA VAL A 145 -5.58 -0.11 2.65
C VAL A 145 -4.16 -0.07 2.10
N SER A 146 -3.15 0.24 2.93
CA SER A 146 -1.74 0.23 2.54
C SER A 146 -1.34 -1.13 1.95
N ALA A 147 -1.51 -2.20 2.74
CA ALA A 147 -1.14 -3.55 2.31
C ALA A 147 -1.84 -3.94 1.00
N VAL A 148 -3.17 -3.85 0.93
CA VAL A 148 -3.92 -4.32 -0.26
C VAL A 148 -3.62 -3.47 -1.49
N SER A 149 -3.51 -2.15 -1.34
CA SER A 149 -3.34 -1.24 -2.49
C SER A 149 -1.93 -1.25 -3.09
N TRP A 150 -0.91 -1.69 -2.35
CA TRP A 150 0.42 -1.93 -2.91
C TRP A 150 0.50 -3.24 -3.70
N TYR A 151 -0.09 -4.33 -3.18
CA TYR A 151 -0.03 -5.64 -3.83
C TYR A 151 -0.99 -5.74 -5.03
N ALA A 152 -2.15 -5.08 -5.03
CA ALA A 152 -3.13 -5.22 -6.10
C ALA A 152 -2.59 -4.78 -7.49
N PRO A 153 -1.96 -3.60 -7.68
CA PRO A 153 -1.41 -3.20 -8.97
C PRO A 153 -0.24 -4.08 -9.43
N LEU A 154 0.56 -4.60 -8.49
CA LEU A 154 1.63 -5.57 -8.75
C LEU A 154 1.04 -6.85 -9.37
N LEU A 155 0.05 -7.46 -8.72
CA LEU A 155 -0.61 -8.68 -9.19
C LEU A 155 -1.28 -8.44 -10.56
N LEU A 156 -1.99 -7.33 -10.74
CA LEU A 156 -2.57 -6.94 -12.04
C LEU A 156 -1.49 -6.71 -13.12
N GLY A 157 -0.27 -6.33 -12.73
CA GLY A 157 0.89 -6.24 -13.63
C GLY A 157 1.41 -7.59 -14.09
N ALA A 158 1.40 -8.59 -13.19
CA ALA A 158 1.87 -9.93 -13.48
C ALA A 158 0.91 -10.77 -14.35
N VAL A 159 -0.37 -10.37 -14.46
CA VAL A 159 -1.41 -11.10 -15.20
C VAL A 159 -1.72 -10.39 -16.54
N PRO A 160 -1.01 -10.72 -17.64
CA PRO A 160 -1.28 -10.14 -18.96
C PRO A 160 -2.65 -10.56 -19.53
N GLN A 161 -3.17 -11.72 -19.13
CA GLN A 161 -4.43 -12.30 -19.62
C GLN A 161 -5.65 -11.40 -19.35
N PHE A 162 -5.55 -10.47 -18.41
CA PHE A 162 -6.64 -9.53 -18.09
C PHE A 162 -6.70 -8.32 -19.01
N ASN A 163 -5.66 -8.09 -19.83
CA ASN A 163 -5.64 -6.95 -20.77
C ASN A 163 -6.83 -7.03 -21.73
N PHE A 164 -7.69 -6.01 -21.71
CA PHE A 164 -8.89 -5.92 -22.56
C PHE A 164 -9.94 -7.04 -22.39
N VAL A 165 -9.78 -7.93 -21.41
CA VAL A 165 -10.70 -9.05 -21.15
C VAL A 165 -11.59 -8.78 -19.94
N VAL A 166 -10.99 -8.36 -18.82
CA VAL A 166 -11.73 -8.19 -17.56
C VAL A 166 -12.14 -6.72 -17.40
N PRO A 167 -13.43 -6.41 -17.20
CA PRO A 167 -13.89 -5.03 -17.01
C PRO A 167 -13.29 -4.35 -15.77
N THR A 168 -13.12 -3.03 -15.83
CA THR A 168 -12.58 -2.21 -14.73
C THR A 168 -13.35 -2.43 -13.44
N LEU A 169 -14.68 -2.42 -13.53
CA LEU A 169 -15.55 -2.56 -12.37
C LEU A 169 -15.39 -3.93 -11.70
N THR A 170 -15.24 -5.02 -12.47
CA THR A 170 -15.00 -6.36 -11.93
C THR A 170 -13.68 -6.42 -11.14
N ILE A 171 -12.63 -5.79 -11.67
CA ILE A 171 -11.34 -5.69 -10.97
C ILE A 171 -11.48 -4.90 -9.67
N LEU A 172 -12.15 -3.75 -9.71
CA LEU A 172 -12.35 -2.89 -8.54
C LEU A 172 -13.25 -3.54 -7.48
N THR A 173 -14.26 -4.31 -7.88
CA THR A 173 -15.08 -5.12 -6.97
C THR A 173 -14.24 -6.19 -6.29
N GLY A 174 -13.39 -6.92 -7.04
CA GLY A 174 -12.46 -7.89 -6.46
C GLY A 174 -11.50 -7.24 -5.46
N TYR A 175 -10.95 -6.08 -5.81
CA TYR A 175 -10.13 -5.27 -4.90
C TYR A 175 -10.90 -4.87 -3.64
N ALA A 176 -12.14 -4.39 -3.77
CA ALA A 176 -12.97 -3.97 -2.64
C ALA A 176 -13.31 -5.15 -1.70
N ILE A 177 -13.56 -6.34 -2.25
CA ILE A 177 -13.78 -7.56 -1.46
C ILE A 177 -12.52 -7.91 -0.66
N ILE A 178 -11.36 -7.97 -1.31
CA ILE A 178 -10.08 -8.28 -0.64
C ILE A 178 -9.78 -7.24 0.45
N LEU A 179 -9.99 -5.96 0.16
CA LEU A 179 -9.82 -4.89 1.14
C LEU A 179 -10.76 -5.04 2.34
N SER A 180 -12.04 -5.35 2.09
CA SER A 180 -13.03 -5.56 3.16
C SER A 180 -12.64 -6.74 4.04
N LEU A 181 -12.15 -7.83 3.45
CA LEU A 181 -11.66 -8.99 4.19
C LEU A 181 -10.41 -8.65 5.02
N ALA A 182 -9.47 -7.88 4.48
CA ALA A 182 -8.29 -7.42 5.20
C ALA A 182 -8.66 -6.51 6.38
N MET A 183 -9.62 -5.60 6.19
CA MET A 183 -10.15 -4.75 7.27
C MET A 183 -10.82 -5.60 8.36
N LEU A 184 -11.64 -6.59 7.98
CA LEU A 184 -12.28 -7.50 8.93
C LEU A 184 -11.23 -8.29 9.74
N ALA A 185 -10.21 -8.83 9.07
CA ALA A 185 -9.12 -9.54 9.73
C ALA A 185 -8.36 -8.63 10.73
N ALA A 186 -8.10 -7.38 10.33
CA ALA A 186 -7.46 -6.40 11.21
C ALA A 186 -8.32 -6.11 12.46
N ILE A 187 -9.64 -5.95 12.30
CA ILE A 187 -10.58 -5.76 13.41
C ILE A 187 -10.60 -6.97 14.35
N VAL A 188 -10.69 -8.18 13.81
CA VAL A 188 -10.67 -9.42 14.61
C VAL A 188 -9.36 -9.53 15.42
N SER A 189 -8.23 -9.09 14.84
CA SER A 189 -6.94 -9.09 15.54
C SER A 189 -6.85 -8.13 16.74
N LEU A 190 -7.77 -7.15 16.83
CA LEU A 190 -7.88 -6.21 17.96
C LEU A 190 -8.76 -6.73 19.10
N LEU A 191 -9.53 -7.80 18.87
CA LEU A 191 -10.34 -8.39 19.93
C LEU A 191 -9.41 -8.93 21.03
N PRO A 192 -9.79 -8.78 22.32
CA PRO A 192 -9.02 -9.36 23.40
C PRO A 192 -8.94 -10.88 23.20
N GLN A 193 -7.78 -11.37 22.78
CA GLN A 193 -7.47 -12.79 22.82
C GLN A 193 -7.43 -13.17 24.30
N HIS A 194 -8.55 -13.69 24.81
CA HIS A 194 -8.62 -14.24 26.15
C HIS A 194 -7.68 -15.44 26.18
N ALA A 195 -6.52 -15.30 26.81
CA ALA A 195 -5.78 -16.46 27.29
C ALA A 195 -6.57 -17.00 28.50
N PRO A 196 -7.03 -18.26 28.51
CA PRO A 196 -7.55 -18.88 29.71
C PRO A 196 -6.36 -19.18 30.64
N GLN A 197 -5.92 -18.19 31.40
CA GLN A 197 -4.85 -18.32 32.40
C GLN A 197 -5.40 -17.87 33.74
N ASN A 198 -5.90 -18.83 34.54
CA ASN A 198 -6.15 -18.81 36.00
C ASN A 198 -7.26 -19.78 36.43
N ARG A 199 -7.28 -21.02 35.90
CA ARG A 199 -8.08 -22.12 36.51
C ARG A 199 -7.26 -23.31 36.98
N LEU A 200 -5.92 -23.23 36.94
CA LEU A 200 -5.04 -24.27 37.47
C LEU A 200 -4.41 -23.89 38.83
N ASP A 201 -4.35 -22.60 39.17
CA ASP A 201 -3.85 -22.16 40.49
C ASP A 201 -4.87 -22.37 41.62
N MET A 202 -6.14 -22.61 41.31
CA MET A 202 -7.21 -22.86 42.29
C MET A 202 -7.39 -24.34 42.66
N ILE A 203 -6.69 -25.26 41.98
CA ILE A 203 -6.82 -26.71 42.22
C ILE A 203 -5.60 -27.25 43.02
N GLY A 204 -4.50 -26.50 43.11
CA GLY A 204 -3.31 -26.86 43.90
C GLY A 204 -3.31 -26.37 45.35
N ALA A 205 -4.39 -25.74 45.82
CA ALA A 205 -4.51 -25.20 47.18
C ALA A 205 -5.59 -25.93 48.02
N ARG A 206 -5.75 -27.24 47.80
CA ARG A 206 -6.57 -28.11 48.66
C ARG A 206 -5.77 -29.32 49.11
#